data_AF-A0A370N725-F1
#
_entry.id   AF-A0A370N725-F1
#
_cell.length_a   1.000
_cell.length_b   1.000
_cell.length_c   1.000
_cell.angle_alpha   90.00
_cell.angle_beta   90.00
_cell.angle_gamma   90.00
#
_symmetry.space_group_name_H-M   'P 1'
#
loop_
_entity.id
_entity.type
_entity.pdbx_description
1 polymer ?
#
loop_
_entity_poly.entity_id
_entity_poly.type
_entity_poly.pdbx_seq_one_letter_code
_entity_poly.pdbx_strand_id
1 'polypeptide(L)'
;MQQLPAALLAQSTLQRAMLFELGYSVGERLLTNAGIDWNECIDVALQRQQAFFDAKQPEEISLCDKSLATIVGENLAARLRTISEERSLPLMLSPAIPGLEWIASGRGDFSVGRALIEVKCTAKRFAASDYRQVAIYWLLSYAATLEGRGKEWEHLILLNPRRGEEVSIRVDSFISTISSGRTKVDVLQLFMSLVGSRLTR
;
A
#
# COMPACT_ATOMS: atom_id res chain seq x y z
N MET A 1 -2.91 -16.00 -8.34
CA MET A 1 -3.44 -14.71 -8.84
C MET A 1 -3.58 -14.80 -10.35
N GLN A 2 -4.70 -14.33 -10.88
CA GLN A 2 -5.02 -14.34 -12.31
C GLN A 2 -4.30 -13.19 -13.02
N GLN A 3 -3.72 -13.45 -14.20
CA GLN A 3 -3.16 -12.38 -15.03
C GLN A 3 -4.28 -11.57 -15.71
N LEU A 4 -4.09 -10.25 -15.82
CA LEU A 4 -5.04 -9.42 -16.55
C LEU A 4 -5.00 -9.74 -18.05
N PRO A 5 -6.15 -10.00 -18.70
CA PRO A 5 -6.21 -10.26 -20.13
C PRO A 5 -5.72 -9.07 -20.95
N ALA A 6 -4.68 -9.27 -21.77
CA ALA A 6 -4.08 -8.21 -22.58
C ALA A 6 -5.08 -7.56 -23.55
N ALA A 7 -6.00 -8.35 -24.11
CA ALA A 7 -7.04 -7.86 -25.01
C ALA A 7 -8.00 -6.88 -24.31
N LEU A 8 -8.45 -7.19 -23.09
CA LEU A 8 -9.31 -6.30 -22.30
C LEU A 8 -8.53 -5.04 -21.87
N LEU A 9 -7.27 -5.19 -21.46
CA LEU A 9 -6.42 -4.05 -21.13
C LEU A 9 -6.25 -3.08 -22.31
N ALA A 10 -6.19 -3.57 -23.55
CA ALA A 10 -6.10 -2.76 -24.76
C ALA A 10 -7.41 -2.05 -25.13
N GLN A 11 -8.57 -2.62 -24.75
CA GLN A 11 -9.89 -2.05 -25.00
C GLN A 11 -10.30 -0.98 -23.97
N SER A 12 -9.78 -1.09 -22.74
CA SER A 12 -10.02 -0.13 -21.67
C SER A 12 -9.50 1.27 -22.03
N THR A 13 -10.40 2.26 -22.02
CA THR A 13 -10.09 3.67 -22.26
C THR A 13 -9.80 4.45 -20.98
N LEU A 14 -10.06 3.84 -19.81
CA LEU A 14 -9.76 4.46 -18.52
C LEU A 14 -8.26 4.75 -18.37
N GLN A 15 -7.97 5.88 -17.73
CA GLN A 15 -6.63 6.13 -17.21
C GLN A 15 -6.24 4.98 -16.29
N ARG A 16 -5.01 4.49 -16.46
CA ARG A 16 -4.53 3.32 -15.71
C ARG A 16 -4.62 3.51 -14.19
N ALA A 17 -4.35 4.70 -13.69
CA ALA A 17 -4.51 5.04 -12.28
C ALA A 17 -5.96 4.80 -11.80
N MET A 18 -6.95 5.35 -12.52
CA MET A 18 -8.37 5.18 -12.20
C MET A 18 -8.82 3.71 -12.27
N LEU A 19 -8.41 2.96 -13.29
CA LEU A 19 -8.72 1.53 -13.40
C LEU A 19 -8.25 0.75 -12.18
N PHE A 20 -7.10 1.12 -11.62
CA PHE A 20 -6.54 0.42 -10.48
C PHE A 20 -7.07 0.88 -9.14
N GLU A 21 -7.41 2.16 -8.98
CA GLU A 21 -8.20 2.60 -7.82
C GLU A 21 -9.54 1.88 -7.77
N LEU A 22 -10.19 1.68 -8.92
CA LEU A 22 -11.42 0.91 -9.02
C LEU A 22 -11.20 -0.55 -8.58
N GLY A 23 -10.15 -1.20 -9.09
CA GLY A 23 -9.80 -2.56 -8.67
C GLY A 23 -9.44 -2.67 -7.18
N TYR A 24 -8.76 -1.68 -6.63
CA TYR A 24 -8.42 -1.61 -5.21
C TYR A 24 -9.70 -1.48 -4.35
N SER A 25 -10.61 -0.57 -4.72
CA SER A 25 -11.90 -0.38 -4.05
C SER A 25 -12.75 -1.66 -4.08
N VAL A 26 -12.82 -2.34 -5.23
CA VAL A 26 -13.46 -3.66 -5.34
C VAL A 26 -12.82 -4.67 -4.38
N GLY A 27 -11.48 -4.70 -4.29
CA GLY A 27 -10.77 -5.59 -3.37
C GLY A 27 -11.11 -5.33 -1.90
N GLU A 28 -11.18 -4.06 -1.48
CA GLU A 28 -11.59 -3.69 -0.12
C GLU A 28 -13.01 -4.17 0.20
N ARG A 29 -13.96 -3.99 -0.74
CA ARG A 29 -15.34 -4.46 -0.58
C ARG A 29 -15.39 -5.98 -0.40
N LEU A 30 -14.69 -6.71 -1.25
CA LEU A 30 -14.60 -8.16 -1.17
C LEU A 30 -14.03 -8.61 0.19
N LEU A 31 -13.02 -7.93 0.72
CA LEU A 31 -12.44 -8.25 2.04
C LEU A 31 -13.42 -8.09 3.20
N THR A 32 -14.35 -7.14 3.09
CA THR A 32 -15.42 -6.95 4.08
C THR A 32 -16.60 -7.90 3.90
N ASN A 33 -16.49 -8.88 2.98
CA ASN A 33 -17.58 -9.77 2.55
C ASN A 33 -18.82 -9.02 2.04
N ALA A 34 -18.65 -7.76 1.65
CA ALA A 34 -19.67 -7.02 0.95
C ALA A 34 -19.65 -7.45 -0.54
N GLY A 35 -20.83 -7.58 -1.14
CA GLY A 35 -20.93 -7.71 -2.59
C GLY A 35 -20.33 -6.48 -3.30
N ILE A 36 -20.02 -6.63 -4.58
CA ILE A 36 -19.52 -5.53 -5.41
C ILE A 36 -20.69 -4.58 -5.71
N ASP A 37 -20.74 -3.46 -4.99
CA ASP A 37 -21.58 -2.31 -5.36
C ASP A 37 -20.74 -1.40 -6.26
N TRP A 38 -21.08 -1.38 -7.56
CA TRP A 38 -20.32 -0.61 -8.53
C TRP A 38 -20.43 0.89 -8.31
N ASN A 39 -21.56 1.41 -7.84
CA ASN A 39 -21.71 2.85 -7.61
C ASN A 39 -20.79 3.30 -6.47
N GLU A 40 -20.81 2.54 -5.37
CA GLU A 40 -19.93 2.81 -4.22
C GLU A 40 -18.44 2.68 -4.60
N CYS A 41 -18.07 1.64 -5.36
CA CYS A 41 -16.68 1.44 -5.78
C CYS A 41 -16.18 2.58 -6.69
N ILE A 42 -17.06 3.07 -7.58
CA ILE A 42 -16.74 4.18 -8.47
C ILE A 42 -16.59 5.48 -7.67
N ASP A 43 -17.52 5.76 -6.76
CA ASP A 43 -17.48 6.97 -5.92
C ASP A 43 -16.20 7.03 -5.07
N VAL A 44 -15.83 5.91 -4.43
CA VAL A 44 -14.60 5.80 -3.65
C VAL A 44 -13.36 5.99 -4.52
N ALA A 45 -13.31 5.34 -5.68
CA ALA A 45 -12.17 5.48 -6.60
C ALA A 45 -12.03 6.92 -7.13
N LEU A 46 -13.16 7.59 -7.43
CA LEU A 46 -13.18 8.98 -7.86
C LEU A 46 -12.73 9.92 -6.76
N GLN A 47 -13.22 9.76 -5.53
CA GLN A 47 -12.80 10.57 -4.38
C GLN A 47 -11.29 10.46 -4.12
N ARG A 48 -10.73 9.25 -4.22
CA ARG A 48 -9.29 9.03 -4.07
C ARG A 48 -8.49 9.65 -5.22
N GLN A 49 -8.98 9.52 -6.45
CA GLN A 49 -8.32 10.15 -7.60
C GLN A 49 -8.35 11.69 -7.50
N GLN A 50 -9.46 12.30 -7.08
CA GLN A 50 -9.58 13.77 -6.94
C GLN A 50 -8.56 14.40 -5.99
N ALA A 51 -7.97 13.63 -5.08
CA ALA A 51 -6.89 14.11 -4.23
C ALA A 51 -5.60 14.42 -5.01
N PHE A 52 -5.48 13.93 -6.25
CA PHE A 52 -4.35 14.19 -7.15
C PHE A 52 -4.67 15.31 -8.15
N PHE A 53 -3.73 16.22 -8.35
CA PHE A 53 -3.91 17.44 -9.15
C PHE A 53 -4.23 17.17 -10.64
N ASP A 54 -3.78 16.03 -11.17
CA ASP A 54 -3.94 15.63 -12.58
C ASP A 54 -5.11 14.65 -12.81
N ALA A 55 -5.99 14.48 -11.82
CA ALA A 55 -7.09 13.53 -11.90
C ALA A 55 -8.09 13.90 -12.99
N LYS A 56 -8.27 12.99 -13.95
CA LYS A 56 -9.32 13.08 -14.98
C LYS A 56 -10.47 12.17 -14.59
N GLN A 57 -11.65 12.76 -14.41
CA GLN A 57 -12.86 11.98 -14.21
C GLN A 57 -13.25 11.30 -15.52
N PRO A 58 -13.41 9.98 -15.55
CA PRO A 58 -13.91 9.29 -16.73
C PRO A 58 -15.38 9.66 -16.95
N GLU A 59 -15.74 9.89 -18.22
CA GLU A 59 -17.14 10.12 -18.62
C GLU A 59 -17.99 8.86 -18.45
N GLU A 60 -17.41 7.67 -18.69
CA GLU A 60 -18.08 6.39 -18.54
C GLU A 60 -17.09 5.30 -18.07
N ILE A 61 -17.57 4.35 -17.26
CA ILE A 61 -16.84 3.14 -16.85
C ILE A 61 -17.50 1.94 -17.52
N SER A 62 -16.82 1.37 -18.51
CA SER A 62 -17.36 0.30 -19.36
C SER A 62 -17.43 -1.05 -18.64
N LEU A 63 -18.16 -2.01 -19.22
CA LEU A 63 -18.16 -3.40 -18.74
C LEU A 63 -16.76 -4.02 -18.77
N CYS A 64 -15.93 -3.67 -19.75
CA CYS A 64 -14.56 -4.13 -19.85
C CYS A 64 -13.72 -3.65 -18.64
N ASP A 65 -13.87 -2.38 -18.27
CA ASP A 65 -13.18 -1.79 -17.12
C ASP A 65 -13.61 -2.47 -15.81
N LYS A 66 -14.90 -2.73 -15.66
CA LYS A 66 -15.46 -3.47 -14.54
C LYS A 66 -14.86 -4.88 -14.44
N SER A 67 -14.80 -5.63 -15.54
CA SER A 67 -14.18 -6.95 -15.55
C SER A 67 -12.70 -6.92 -15.15
N LEU A 68 -11.93 -5.95 -15.65
CA LEU A 68 -10.52 -5.78 -15.28
C LEU A 68 -10.35 -5.42 -13.80
N ALA A 69 -11.17 -4.50 -13.28
CA ALA A 69 -11.17 -4.11 -11.88
C ALA A 69 -11.56 -5.27 -10.97
N THR A 70 -12.55 -6.08 -11.35
CA THR A 70 -12.92 -7.30 -10.63
C THR A 70 -11.75 -8.27 -10.51
N ILE A 71 -11.04 -8.56 -11.61
CA ILE A 71 -9.86 -9.45 -11.57
C ILE A 71 -8.79 -8.90 -10.60
N VAL A 72 -8.51 -7.60 -10.64
CA VAL A 72 -7.55 -6.96 -9.72
C VAL A 72 -8.02 -7.05 -8.27
N GLY A 73 -9.29 -6.75 -8.01
CA GLY A 73 -9.87 -6.77 -6.67
C GLY A 73 -9.92 -8.18 -6.08
N GLU A 74 -10.28 -9.18 -6.89
CA GLU A 74 -10.26 -10.60 -6.51
C GLU A 74 -8.84 -11.07 -6.20
N ASN A 75 -7.85 -10.70 -7.02
CA ASN A 75 -6.44 -11.01 -6.74
C ASN A 75 -5.98 -10.40 -5.42
N LEU A 76 -6.32 -9.13 -5.18
CA LEU A 76 -5.98 -8.43 -3.94
C LEU A 76 -6.61 -9.10 -2.73
N ALA A 77 -7.93 -9.30 -2.76
CA ALA A 77 -8.69 -9.89 -1.66
C ALA A 77 -8.24 -11.33 -1.37
N ALA A 78 -8.07 -12.14 -2.42
CA ALA A 78 -7.58 -13.52 -2.27
C ALA A 78 -6.21 -13.55 -1.60
N ARG A 79 -5.26 -12.74 -2.08
CA ARG A 79 -3.90 -12.78 -1.51
C ARG A 79 -3.85 -12.26 -0.09
N LEU A 80 -4.56 -11.19 0.24
CA LEU A 80 -4.61 -10.67 1.61
C LEU A 80 -5.26 -11.66 2.58
N ARG A 81 -6.31 -12.39 2.18
CA ARG A 81 -6.87 -13.49 2.97
C ARG A 81 -5.85 -14.59 3.21
N THR A 82 -5.13 -15.02 2.16
CA THR A 82 -4.08 -16.04 2.33
C THR A 82 -2.97 -15.56 3.27
N ILE A 83 -2.52 -14.30 3.18
CA ILE A 83 -1.50 -13.76 4.11
C ILE A 83 -2.00 -13.76 5.56
N SER A 84 -3.28 -13.43 5.77
CA SER A 84 -3.94 -13.44 7.08
C SER A 84 -4.04 -14.86 7.64
N GLU A 85 -4.42 -15.84 6.81
CA GLU A 85 -4.51 -17.27 7.15
C GLU A 85 -3.12 -17.87 7.45
N GLU A 86 -2.13 -17.63 6.59
CA GLU A 86 -0.74 -18.09 6.77
C GLU A 86 -0.13 -17.61 8.11
N ARG A 87 -0.59 -16.46 8.62
CA ARG A 87 -0.11 -15.87 9.88
C ARG A 87 -1.02 -16.13 11.07
N SER A 88 -2.19 -16.72 10.86
CA SER A 88 -3.23 -16.88 11.89
C SER A 88 -3.53 -15.57 12.64
N LEU A 89 -3.53 -14.45 11.92
CA LEU A 89 -3.71 -13.11 12.48
C LEU A 89 -4.71 -12.33 11.63
N PRO A 90 -5.53 -11.45 12.24
CA PRO A 90 -6.55 -10.72 11.51
C PRO A 90 -5.92 -9.69 10.55
N LEU A 91 -6.54 -9.55 9.38
CA LEU A 91 -6.27 -8.45 8.46
C LEU A 91 -6.83 -7.14 9.01
N MET A 92 -6.00 -6.12 9.10
CA MET A 92 -6.40 -4.76 9.43
C MET A 92 -6.34 -3.88 8.19
N LEU A 93 -7.47 -3.26 7.87
CA LEU A 93 -7.58 -2.24 6.83
C LEU A 93 -7.04 -0.91 7.36
N SER A 94 -6.28 -0.20 6.52
CA SER A 94 -5.83 1.15 6.78
C SER A 94 -5.17 1.35 8.17
N PRO A 95 -4.11 0.58 8.50
CA PRO A 95 -3.43 0.71 9.79
C PRO A 95 -2.83 2.11 9.95
N ALA A 96 -2.82 2.63 11.18
CA ALA A 96 -2.22 3.92 11.47
C ALA A 96 -0.71 3.88 11.26
N ILE A 97 -0.18 4.88 10.56
CA ILE A 97 1.27 5.16 10.49
C ILE A 97 1.52 6.40 11.36
N PRO A 98 2.33 6.29 12.42
CA PRO A 98 2.57 7.41 13.31
C PRO A 98 3.33 8.53 12.60
N GLY A 99 3.11 9.77 13.04
CA GLY A 99 3.92 10.91 12.63
C GLY A 99 5.20 11.04 13.46
N LEU A 100 6.12 11.89 12.99
CA LEU A 100 7.35 12.26 13.69
C LEU A 100 7.74 13.70 13.31
N GLU A 101 7.97 14.56 14.30
CA GLU A 101 8.29 15.98 14.07
C GLU A 101 7.22 16.67 13.18
N TRP A 102 7.63 17.26 12.05
CA TRP A 102 6.73 17.85 11.07
C TRP A 102 6.11 16.84 10.09
N ILE A 103 6.51 15.57 10.15
CA ILE A 103 5.89 14.51 9.37
C ILE A 103 4.58 14.13 10.05
N ALA A 104 3.47 14.47 9.41
CA ALA A 104 2.14 14.12 9.88
C ALA A 104 1.94 12.60 9.97
N SER A 105 1.04 12.18 10.85
CA SER A 105 0.55 10.80 10.84
C SER A 105 -0.21 10.51 9.54
N GLY A 106 -0.20 9.24 9.15
CA GLY A 106 -0.85 8.76 7.95
C GLY A 106 -1.50 7.40 8.16
N ARG A 107 -1.82 6.74 7.05
CA ARG A 107 -2.35 5.38 7.05
C ARG A 107 -1.64 4.56 5.98
N GLY A 108 -1.35 3.30 6.29
CA GLY A 108 -0.91 2.32 5.29
C GLY A 108 -2.12 1.71 4.60
N ASP A 109 -1.88 0.79 3.67
CA ASP A 109 -2.97 0.09 2.98
C ASP A 109 -3.56 -1.02 3.87
N PHE A 110 -2.73 -1.98 4.27
CA PHE A 110 -3.15 -3.12 5.10
C PHE A 110 -2.07 -3.54 6.10
N SER A 111 -2.46 -4.30 7.12
CA SER A 111 -1.50 -5.03 7.96
C SER A 111 -2.04 -6.35 8.47
N VAL A 112 -1.14 -7.27 8.80
CA VAL A 112 -1.43 -8.52 9.51
C VAL A 112 -0.40 -8.66 10.62
N GLY A 113 -0.82 -8.48 11.88
CA GLY A 113 0.11 -8.48 13.01
C GLY A 113 1.15 -7.36 12.91
N ARG A 114 2.44 -7.72 12.88
CA ARG A 114 3.58 -6.80 12.69
C ARG A 114 4.09 -6.76 11.24
N ALA A 115 3.28 -7.22 10.28
CA ALA A 115 3.55 -7.09 8.87
C ALA A 115 2.73 -5.94 8.27
N LEU A 116 3.43 -4.92 7.77
CA LEU A 116 2.83 -3.84 6.99
C LEU A 116 2.76 -4.26 5.53
N ILE A 117 1.62 -4.05 4.89
CA ILE A 117 1.37 -4.42 3.50
C ILE A 117 1.00 -3.15 2.74
N GLU A 118 1.77 -2.87 1.68
CA GLU A 118 1.56 -1.74 0.79
C GLU A 118 1.29 -2.27 -0.62
N VAL A 119 0.22 -1.79 -1.25
CA VAL A 119 -0.28 -2.27 -2.51
C VAL A 119 0.10 -1.30 -3.62
N LYS A 120 0.73 -1.81 -4.67
CA LYS A 120 1.06 -1.03 -5.88
C LYS A 120 0.46 -1.71 -7.09
N CYS A 121 -0.41 -1.02 -7.82
CA CYS A 121 -0.99 -1.51 -9.06
C CYS A 121 -0.20 -1.06 -10.30
N THR A 122 1.12 -1.18 -10.26
CA THR A 122 2.01 -0.73 -11.35
C THR A 122 2.16 -1.78 -12.46
N ALA A 123 2.39 -1.33 -13.69
CA ALA A 123 2.73 -2.20 -14.83
C ALA A 123 4.17 -2.74 -14.74
N LYS A 124 5.04 -2.00 -14.04
CA LYS A 124 6.46 -2.29 -13.86
C LYS A 124 6.68 -3.07 -12.56
N ARG A 125 7.92 -3.51 -12.32
CA ARG A 125 8.34 -3.97 -10.99
C ARG A 125 8.30 -2.82 -10.00
N PHE A 126 8.33 -3.15 -8.70
CA PHE A 126 8.48 -2.16 -7.64
C PHE A 126 9.72 -1.29 -7.87
N ALA A 127 9.55 0.02 -7.79
CA ALA A 127 10.60 1.01 -7.95
C ALA A 127 11.25 1.34 -6.61
N ALA A 128 12.42 1.97 -6.64
CA ALA A 128 13.12 2.40 -5.43
C ALA A 128 12.26 3.33 -4.54
N SER A 129 11.31 4.08 -5.11
CA SER A 129 10.34 4.90 -4.36
C SER A 129 9.43 4.06 -3.47
N ASP A 130 9.00 2.89 -3.93
CA ASP A 130 8.10 2.00 -3.18
C ASP A 130 8.82 1.44 -1.95
N TYR A 131 10.08 1.02 -2.11
CA TYR A 131 10.94 0.59 -1.01
C TYR A 131 11.25 1.72 -0.03
N ARG A 132 11.51 2.94 -0.51
CA ARG A 132 11.71 4.10 0.37
C ARG A 132 10.45 4.42 1.18
N GLN A 133 9.27 4.31 0.59
CA GLN A 133 8.01 4.56 1.30
C GLN A 133 7.86 3.61 2.48
N VAL A 134 7.98 2.29 2.27
CA VAL A 134 7.86 1.31 3.36
C VAL A 134 9.01 1.42 4.38
N ALA A 135 10.21 1.85 3.95
CA ALA A 135 11.30 2.18 4.88
C ALA A 135 10.96 3.36 5.81
N ILE A 136 10.36 4.42 5.26
CA ILE A 136 9.92 5.59 6.03
C ILE A 136 8.80 5.17 6.99
N TYR A 137 7.82 4.39 6.54
CA TYR A 137 6.75 3.88 7.41
C TYR A 137 7.31 3.04 8.57
N TRP A 138 8.31 2.20 8.29
CA TRP A 138 9.03 1.49 9.34
C TRP A 138 9.75 2.45 10.30
N LEU A 139 10.52 3.44 9.82
CA LEU A 139 11.23 4.41 10.66
C LEU A 139 10.29 5.16 11.61
N LEU A 140 9.15 5.61 11.10
CA LEU A 140 8.11 6.26 11.89
C LEU A 140 7.56 5.32 12.97
N SER A 141 7.28 4.07 12.63
CA SER A 141 6.83 3.06 13.60
C SER A 141 7.88 2.74 14.67
N TYR A 142 9.16 2.72 14.28
CA TYR A 142 10.27 2.46 15.18
C TYR A 142 10.44 3.62 16.18
N ALA A 143 10.44 4.86 15.69
CA ALA A 143 10.48 6.05 16.53
C ALA A 143 9.32 6.08 17.55
N ALA A 144 8.09 5.84 17.09
CA ALA A 144 6.92 5.80 17.97
C ALA A 144 7.00 4.68 19.01
N THR A 145 7.64 3.55 18.70
CA THR A 145 7.85 2.45 19.65
C THR A 145 8.83 2.84 20.76
N LEU A 146 9.90 3.57 20.44
CA LEU A 146 10.85 4.08 21.44
C LEU A 146 10.19 5.06 22.43
N GLU A 147 9.17 5.79 21.98
CA GLU A 147 8.36 6.67 22.83
C GLU A 147 7.19 5.97 23.54
N GLY A 148 7.05 4.65 23.37
CA GLY A 148 5.95 3.87 23.98
C GLY A 148 4.58 4.10 23.33
N ARG A 149 4.53 4.68 22.12
CA ARG A 149 3.29 5.08 21.41
C ARG A 149 2.86 4.11 20.30
N GLY A 150 3.48 2.94 20.19
CA GLY A 150 3.15 2.00 19.12
C GLY A 150 3.97 0.73 19.13
N LYS A 151 3.88 -0.01 18.01
CA LYS A 151 4.67 -1.22 17.76
C LYS A 151 5.46 -1.04 16.46
N GLU A 152 6.69 -1.51 16.46
CA GLU A 152 7.56 -1.48 15.30
C GLU A 152 7.10 -2.55 14.30
N TRP A 153 7.09 -2.24 13.00
CA TRP A 153 6.89 -3.24 11.96
C TRP A 153 8.09 -4.20 11.86
N GLU A 154 7.83 -5.50 11.76
CA GLU A 154 8.87 -6.53 11.61
C GLU A 154 9.00 -7.03 10.16
N HIS A 155 7.91 -6.93 9.41
CA HIS A 155 7.83 -7.34 8.02
C HIS A 155 7.22 -6.23 7.17
N LEU A 156 7.77 -6.05 5.97
CA LEU A 156 7.25 -5.15 4.95
C LEU A 156 6.88 -6.01 3.73
N ILE A 157 5.66 -5.87 3.25
CA ILE A 157 5.14 -6.61 2.10
C ILE A 157 4.73 -5.58 1.04
N LEU A 158 5.35 -5.67 -0.13
CA LEU A 158 4.89 -4.95 -1.32
C LEU A 158 4.07 -5.93 -2.16
N LEU A 159 2.80 -5.58 -2.42
CA LEU A 159 1.86 -6.42 -3.16
C LEU A 159 1.43 -5.74 -4.45
N ASN A 160 1.51 -6.44 -5.58
CA ASN A 160 1.01 -5.98 -6.86
C ASN A 160 -0.05 -6.95 -7.39
N PRO A 161 -1.35 -6.70 -7.11
CA PRO A 161 -2.44 -7.58 -7.51
C PRO A 161 -2.68 -7.57 -9.03
N ARG A 162 -2.17 -6.55 -9.73
CA ARG A 162 -2.22 -6.48 -11.19
C ARG A 162 -1.24 -7.47 -11.84
N ARG A 163 -0.02 -7.57 -11.31
CA ARG A 163 1.01 -8.48 -11.84
C ARG A 163 1.02 -9.85 -11.18
N GLY A 164 0.32 -9.99 -10.06
CA GLY A 164 0.41 -11.17 -9.22
C GLY A 164 1.78 -11.29 -8.55
N GLU A 165 2.45 -10.16 -8.28
CA GLU A 165 3.79 -10.12 -7.68
C GLU A 165 3.70 -9.73 -6.21
N GLU A 166 4.49 -10.38 -5.36
CA GLU A 166 4.64 -10.08 -3.94
C GLU A 166 6.12 -10.06 -3.59
N VAL A 167 6.53 -9.06 -2.81
CA VAL A 167 7.86 -9.01 -2.19
C VAL A 167 7.67 -8.90 -0.69
N SER A 168 8.10 -9.92 0.06
CA SER A 168 8.05 -9.96 1.51
C SER A 168 9.44 -9.85 2.09
N ILE A 169 9.66 -8.90 2.98
CA ILE A 169 11.00 -8.56 3.49
C ILE A 169 10.96 -8.46 5.01
N ARG A 170 11.91 -9.12 5.68
CA ARG A 170 12.20 -8.91 7.10
C ARG A 170 12.94 -7.58 7.26
N VAL A 171 12.45 -6.73 8.14
CA VAL A 171 13.00 -5.39 8.37
C VAL A 171 14.49 -5.42 8.71
N ASP A 172 14.92 -6.32 9.60
CA ASP A 172 16.33 -6.39 10.01
C ASP A 172 17.27 -6.60 8.82
N SER A 173 16.87 -7.48 7.89
CA SER A 173 17.61 -7.78 6.66
C SER A 173 17.54 -6.63 5.65
N PHE A 174 16.39 -5.96 5.59
CA PHE A 174 16.21 -4.81 4.71
C PHE A 174 17.11 -3.64 5.12
N ILE A 175 17.07 -3.27 6.40
CA ILE A 175 17.81 -2.14 6.94
C ILE A 175 19.31 -2.38 6.87
N SER A 176 19.80 -3.59 7.21
CA SER A 176 21.22 -3.89 7.09
C SER A 176 21.72 -3.74 5.65
N THR A 177 20.89 -4.11 4.66
CA THR A 177 21.20 -3.98 3.24
C THR A 177 21.23 -2.53 2.77
N ILE A 178 20.20 -1.73 3.07
CA ILE A 178 20.08 -0.36 2.54
C ILE A 178 20.91 0.67 3.30
N SER A 179 21.35 0.36 4.51
CA SER A 179 22.07 1.30 5.38
C SER A 179 23.59 1.09 5.41
N SER A 180 24.10 0.13 4.62
CA SER A 180 25.50 -0.28 4.60
C SER A 180 25.99 -0.80 5.96
N GLY A 181 25.16 -1.62 6.63
CA GLY A 181 25.51 -2.25 7.91
C GLY A 181 25.28 -1.39 9.16
N ARG A 182 24.66 -0.21 9.03
CA ARG A 182 24.28 0.61 10.19
C ARG A 182 23.17 -0.07 11.01
N THR A 183 23.14 0.21 12.31
CA THR A 183 22.07 -0.28 13.19
C THR A 183 20.78 0.50 12.96
N LYS A 184 19.64 -0.05 13.42
CA LYS A 184 18.35 0.65 13.39
C LYS A 184 18.41 2.02 14.08
N VAL A 185 19.17 2.11 15.18
CA VAL A 185 19.36 3.35 15.95
C VAL A 185 20.12 4.39 15.13
N ASP A 186 21.22 4.00 14.47
CA ASP A 186 22.01 4.91 13.63
C ASP A 186 21.17 5.47 12.47
N VAL A 187 20.37 4.62 11.84
CA VAL A 187 19.47 5.04 10.75
C VAL A 187 18.40 5.99 11.26
N LEU A 188 17.82 5.73 12.45
CA LEU A 188 16.86 6.63 13.07
C LEU A 188 17.50 7.98 13.42
N GLN A 189 18.71 8.00 13.99
CA GLN A 189 19.42 9.25 14.31
C GLN A 189 19.71 10.07 13.06
N LEU A 190 20.14 9.43 11.98
CA LEU A 190 20.32 10.10 10.69
C LEU A 190 18.99 10.66 10.18
N PHE A 191 17.90 9.88 10.24
CA PHE A 191 16.58 10.34 9.85
C PHE A 191 16.12 11.54 10.68
N MET A 192 16.26 11.48 12.01
CA MET A 192 15.98 12.59 12.93
C MET A 192 16.84 13.82 12.64
N SER A 193 18.07 13.68 12.16
CA SER A 193 18.89 14.84 11.76
C SER A 193 18.34 15.57 10.53
N LEU A 194 17.59 14.87 9.68
CA LEU A 194 16.97 15.40 8.46
C LEU A 194 15.57 15.98 8.72
N VAL A 195 14.80 15.33 9.59
CA VAL A 195 13.41 15.73 9.88
C VAL A 195 13.28 16.54 11.16
N GLY A 196 14.32 16.58 11.99
CA GLY A 196 14.34 17.37 13.21
C GLY A 196 14.26 18.85 12.88
N SER A 197 13.34 19.55 13.54
CA SER A 197 13.37 21.00 13.54
C SER A 197 14.60 21.44 14.34
N ARG A 198 15.68 21.85 13.66
CA ARG A 198 16.69 22.70 14.31
C ARG A 198 16.04 24.06 14.59
N LEU A 199 15.22 24.12 15.64
CA LEU A 199 15.13 25.34 16.43
C LEU A 199 16.45 25.42 17.18
N THR A 200 17.39 26.14 16.58
CA THR A 200 18.39 26.91 17.31
C THR A 200 17.69 27.59 18.48
N ARG A 201 17.90 27.07 19.68
CA ARG A 201 17.84 27.82 20.93
C ARG A 201 19.26 27.99 21.42
#